data_AF-A0A5C5TEK4-F1
#
_entry.id   AF-A0A5C5TEK4-F1
#
_cell.length_a   1.000
_cell.length_b   1.000
_cell.length_c   1.000
_cell.angle_alpha   90.00
_cell.angle_beta   90.00
_cell.angle_gamma   90.00
#
_symmetry.space_group_name_H-M   'P 1'
#
loop_
_entity.id
_entity.type
_entity.pdbx_description
1 polymer ?
#
loop_
_entity_poly.entity_id
_entity_poly.type
_entity_poly.pdbx_seq_one_letter_code
_entity_poly.pdbx_strand_id
1 'polypeptide(L)'
;MTTVTRHDEANTMTIPFTKILVNQCYQTRSGEVRRVISITPTGDVIFIAYPSDGGAAAGEEEQTTGALFAEAAVEEVPCPT
;
A
#
# COMPACT_ATOMS: atom_id res chain seq x y z
N MET A 1 23.01 27.99 43.04
CA MET A 1 23.84 27.50 41.92
C MET A 1 23.01 26.52 41.10
N THR A 2 22.65 26.98 39.91
CA THR A 2 22.43 26.29 38.63
C THR A 2 21.57 25.02 38.55
N THR A 3 20.38 25.24 38.00
CA THR A 3 19.43 24.33 37.32
C THR A 3 20.10 23.35 36.36
N VAL A 4 19.64 22.10 36.33
CA VAL A 4 19.81 21.22 35.15
C VAL A 4 18.46 20.63 34.81
N THR A 5 17.72 21.35 33.97
CA THR A 5 16.57 20.83 33.23
C THR A 5 17.13 20.08 32.03
N ARG A 6 17.21 18.74 32.08
CA ARG A 6 17.43 17.94 30.86
C ARG A 6 16.10 17.83 30.14
N HIS A 7 15.89 18.72 29.18
CA HIS A 7 14.99 18.47 28.06
C HIS A 7 15.67 17.40 27.20
N ASP A 8 15.27 16.15 27.39
CA ASP A 8 15.49 15.11 26.39
C ASP A 8 14.45 15.36 25.29
N GLU A 9 14.75 16.33 24.43
CA GLU A 9 14.04 16.46 23.16
C GLU A 9 14.47 15.26 22.33
N ALA A 10 13.71 14.18 22.45
CA ALA A 10 13.63 13.14 21.44
C ALA A 10 13.23 13.84 20.14
N ASN A 11 14.23 14.34 19.42
CA ASN A 11 14.13 14.78 18.06
C ASN A 11 13.75 13.54 17.26
N THR A 12 12.46 13.23 17.23
CA THR A 12 11.86 12.34 16.25
C THR A 12 12.19 12.96 14.90
N MET A 13 13.34 12.56 14.36
CA MET A 13 13.61 12.61 12.93
C MET A 13 12.55 11.73 12.29
N THR A 14 11.37 12.31 12.07
CA THR A 14 10.36 11.77 11.19
C THR A 14 10.98 11.86 9.81
N ILE A 15 11.75 10.83 9.45
CA ILE A 15 12.10 10.61 8.04
C ILE A 15 10.73 10.60 7.35
N PRO A 16 10.45 11.52 6.40
CA PRO A 16 9.23 11.44 5.65
C PRO A 16 9.37 10.19 4.78
N PHE A 17 8.94 9.05 5.31
CA PHE A 17 8.89 7.82 4.53
C PHE A 17 7.75 8.00 3.54
N THR A 18 8.13 8.59 2.41
CA THR A 18 7.30 8.75 1.22
C THR A 18 6.95 7.35 0.74
N LYS A 19 5.66 7.10 0.53
CA LYS A 19 5.10 5.83 0.06
C LYS A 19 5.97 5.22 -1.05
N ILE A 20 6.17 3.90 -1.01
CA ILE A 20 6.87 3.19 -2.09
C ILE A 20 5.91 3.08 -3.25
N LEU A 21 6.23 3.68 -4.40
CA LEU A 21 5.45 3.51 -5.62
C LEU A 21 5.72 2.13 -6.21
N VAL A 22 4.65 1.41 -6.50
CA VAL A 22 4.68 0.07 -7.10
C VAL A 22 3.78 0.10 -8.32
N ASN A 23 4.04 -0.79 -9.28
CA ASN A 23 3.19 -0.93 -10.45
C ASN A 23 3.03 -2.40 -10.82
N GLN A 24 2.67 -3.22 -9.83
CA GLN A 24 2.47 -4.66 -9.98
C GLN A 24 1.00 -5.00 -9.82
N CYS A 25 0.55 -6.03 -10.54
CA CYS A 25 -0.84 -6.49 -10.50
C CYS A 25 -0.92 -7.91 -9.99
N TYR A 26 -1.90 -8.16 -9.12
CA TYR A 26 -2.15 -9.47 -8.53
C TYR A 26 -3.59 -9.86 -8.77
N GLN A 27 -3.82 -11.11 -9.16
CA GLN A 27 -5.16 -11.65 -9.33
C GLN A 27 -5.61 -12.33 -8.04
N THR A 28 -6.87 -12.08 -7.66
CA THR A 28 -7.51 -12.76 -6.53
C THR A 28 -8.19 -14.06 -6.97
N ARG A 29 -8.65 -14.87 -6.01
CA ARG A 29 -9.39 -16.11 -6.30
C ARG A 29 -10.69 -15.91 -7.08
N SER A 30 -11.31 -14.73 -7.01
CA SER A 30 -12.52 -14.40 -7.76
C SER A 30 -12.23 -13.91 -9.19
N GLY A 31 -10.96 -13.80 -9.57
CA GLY A 31 -10.53 -13.29 -10.86
C GLY A 31 -10.36 -11.76 -10.91
N GLU A 32 -10.62 -11.06 -9.81
CA GLU A 32 -10.40 -9.61 -9.72
C GLU A 32 -8.90 -9.34 -9.76
N VAL A 33 -8.47 -8.39 -10.61
CA VAL A 33 -7.07 -7.96 -10.69
C VAL A 33 -6.89 -6.72 -9.83
N ARG A 34 -5.88 -6.71 -8.97
CA ARG A 34 -5.54 -5.58 -8.09
C ARG A 34 -4.18 -5.01 -8.47
N ARG A 35 -4.15 -3.78 -8.96
CA ARG A 35 -2.92 -3.04 -9.26
C ARG A 35 -2.45 -2.30 -8.03
N VAL A 36 -1.37 -2.75 -7.42
CA VAL A 36 -0.73 -2.03 -6.33
C VAL A 36 -0.07 -0.78 -6.89
N ILE A 37 -0.50 0.38 -6.40
CA ILE A 37 0.03 1.68 -6.79
C ILE A 37 1.03 2.21 -5.76
N SER A 38 0.82 1.90 -4.48
CA SER A 38 1.81 2.24 -3.46
C SER A 38 1.71 1.42 -2.19
N ILE A 39 2.80 1.38 -1.43
CA ILE A 39 2.88 0.75 -0.11
C ILE A 39 3.31 1.82 0.89
N THR A 40 2.54 1.97 1.96
CA THR A 40 2.80 2.91 3.04
C THR A 40 3.89 2.37 3.97
N PRO A 41 4.52 3.23 4.81
CA PRO A 41 5.55 2.78 5.75
C PRO A 41 5.03 1.83 6.83
N THR A 42 3.73 1.89 7.12
CA THR A 42 3.02 0.99 8.03
C THR A 42 2.72 -0.38 7.41
N GLY A 43 3.02 -0.56 6.12
CA GLY A 43 2.78 -1.81 5.40
C GLY A 43 1.37 -1.91 4.82
N ASP A 44 0.58 -0.84 4.83
CA ASP A 44 -0.69 -0.78 4.10
C ASP A 44 -0.43 -0.65 2.60
N VAL A 45 -1.22 -1.38 1.82
CA VAL A 45 -1.18 -1.45 0.37
C VAL A 45 -2.33 -0.61 -0.17
N ILE A 46 -2.00 0.31 -1.07
CA ILE A 46 -2.95 1.11 -1.83
C ILE A 46 -2.98 0.55 -3.25
N PHE A 47 -4.17 0.22 -3.73
CA PHE A 47 -4.35 -0.47 -5.01
C PHE A 47 -5.62 -0.03 -5.74
N ILE A 48 -5.69 -0.35 -7.03
CA ILE A 48 -6.87 -0.18 -7.87
C ILE A 48 -7.39 -1.57 -8.23
N ALA A 49 -8.67 -1.83 -7.97
CA ALA A 49 -9.31 -3.09 -8.33
C ALA A 49 -9.92 -3.04 -9.74
N TYR A 50 -9.77 -4.12 -10.50
CA TYR A 50 -10.34 -4.31 -11.82
C TYR A 50 -11.23 -5.56 -11.78
N PRO A 51 -12.52 -5.45 -12.14
CA PRO A 51 -13.44 -6.57 -12.08
C PRO A 51 -13.05 -7.66 -13.08
N SER A 52 -13.31 -8.93 -12.71
CA SER A 52 -13.02 -10.11 -13.54
C SER A 52 -13.75 -10.12 -14.90
N ASP A 53 -14.82 -9.35 -15.04
CA ASP A 53 -15.70 -9.32 -16.22
C ASP A 53 -15.16 -8.51 -17.41
N GLY A 54 -13.87 -8.11 -17.39
CA GLY A 54 -13.26 -7.37 -18.50
C GLY A 54 -13.76 -5.92 -18.64
N GLY A 55 -14.42 -5.41 -17.61
CA GLY A 55 -14.76 -4.00 -17.51
C GLY A 55 -13.48 -3.18 -17.36
N ALA A 56 -13.14 -2.38 -18.38
CA ALA A 56 -11.99 -1.45 -18.37
C ALA A 56 -12.11 -0.32 -17.33
N ALA A 57 -13.18 -0.30 -16.53
CA ALA A 57 -13.33 0.64 -15.43
C ALA A 57 -12.46 0.17 -14.26
N ALA A 58 -11.25 0.73 -14.19
CA ALA A 58 -10.52 0.83 -12.94
C ALA A 58 -11.48 1.30 -11.83
N GLY A 59 -11.58 0.54 -10.74
CA GLY A 59 -12.26 1.01 -9.53
C GLY A 59 -11.56 2.24 -8.93
N GLU A 60 -12.13 2.76 -7.86
CA GLU A 60 -11.48 3.80 -7.06
C GLU A 60 -10.23 3.24 -6.34
N GLU A 61 -9.32 4.11 -5.92
CA GLU A 61 -8.18 3.71 -5.09
C GLU A 61 -8.69 3.16 -3.76
N GLU A 62 -8.31 1.93 -3.44
CA GLU A 62 -8.63 1.26 -2.19
C GLU A 62 -7.36 1.05 -1.36
N GLN A 63 -7.50 1.02 -0.04
CA GLN A 63 -6.42 0.78 0.90
C GLN A 63 -6.77 -0.38 1.82
N THR A 64 -5.81 -1.30 1.99
CA THR A 64 -5.91 -2.39 2.97
C THR A 64 -4.55 -2.70 3.59
N THR A 65 -4.53 -3.49 4.66
CA THR A 65 -3.26 -3.95 5.24
C THR A 65 -2.55 -4.89 4.28
N GLY A 66 -1.20 -4.87 4.26
CA GLY A 66 -0.43 -5.77 3.42
C GLY A 66 -0.70 -7.26 3.69
N ALA A 67 -1.03 -7.63 4.93
CA ALA A 67 -1.43 -8.99 5.27
C ALA A 67 -2.72 -9.41 4.55
N LEU A 68 -3.78 -8.61 4.68
CA LEU A 68 -5.06 -8.88 4.00
C LEU A 68 -4.91 -8.85 2.48
N PHE A 69 -4.06 -7.97 1.94
CA PHE A 69 -3.75 -7.97 0.52
C PHE A 69 -3.09 -9.28 0.08
N ALA A 70 -2.05 -9.72 0.80
CA ALA A 70 -1.30 -10.93 0.49
C ALA A 70 -2.14 -12.21 0.65
N GLU A 71 -3.10 -12.24 1.58
CA GLU A 71 -4.04 -13.36 1.72
C GLU A 71 -5.00 -13.48 0.53
N ALA A 72 -5.36 -12.35 -0.09
CA ALA A 72 -6.25 -12.30 -1.24
C ALA A 72 -5.52 -12.52 -2.58
N ALA A 73 -4.26 -12.07 -2.69
CA ALA A 73 -3.43 -12.19 -3.88
C ALA A 73 -3.01 -13.66 -4.09
N VAL A 74 -3.36 -14.22 -5.24
CA VAL A 74 -3.04 -15.61 -5.60
C VAL A 74 -1.78 -15.68 -6.44
N GLU A 75 -1.71 -14.84 -7.47
CA GLU A 75 -0.61 -14.81 -8.43
C GLU A 75 -0.39 -13.40 -8.97
N GLU A 76 0.84 -13.12 -9.41
CA GLU A 76 1.16 -11.90 -10.15
C GLU A 76 0.74 -12.06 -11.60
N VAL A 77 0.02 -11.08 -12.14
CA VAL A 77 -0.52 -11.08 -13.51
C VAL A 77 -0.16 -9.78 -14.23
N PRO A 78 -0.21 -9.76 -15.58
CA PRO A 78 -0.06 -8.51 -16.33
C PRO A 78 -1.12 -7.50 -15.93
N CYS A 79 -0.72 -6.25 -15.74
CA CYS A 79 -1.68 -5.18 -15.48
C CYS A 79 -2.55 -4.90 -16.71
N PRO A 80 -3.87 -4.68 -16.53
CA PRO A 80 -4.75 -4.27 -17.62
C PRO A 80 -4.31 -2.91 -18.18
N THR A 81 -4.30 -2.81 -19.52
CA THR A 81 -4.01 -1.58 -20.29
C THR A 81 -5.25 -0.77 -20.57
#